data_AF-A0AAX6DL24-F1
#
_entry.id   AF-A0AAX6DL24-F1
#
_cell.length_a   1.000
_cell.length_b   1.000
_cell.length_c   1.000
_cell.angle_alpha   90.00
_cell.angle_beta   90.00
_cell.angle_gamma   90.00
#
_symmetry.space_group_name_H-M   'P 1'
#
loop_
_entity.id
_entity.type
_entity.pdbx_description
1 polymer ?
#
loop_
_entity_poly.entity_id
_entity_poly.type
_entity_poly.pdbx_seq_one_letter_code
_entity_poly.pdbx_strand_id
1 'polypeptide(L)'
;MAVTLLEIARIFATKVPGKIDADVLQLLWKTCLVGAGPDGKHTALEAVTIVLDLPPPQPGSMSGLTSVDRVSASDPKSALALQRLVQAAVWFLGENANYAASEYAWESATPPGTALMMLDADKMVAAASSRNPTLAGALTRLQRCAFSGSWEVRIVAAQALATMAIRSGEPYRLQIYEFLHALALGGVQSQFSERKFSNGEDQGASGTGLGSFISPVLKILDEMYRAQDELIRDMRTHDNNKQEWTDEELKKLYETHEKLLDFVSLFCYVPRAKYLPLGPTSAKLIDIYRNRHNMCFFWSK
;
A
#
# COMPACT_ATOMS: atom_id res chain seq x y z
N MET A 1 -20.19 -1.72 -20.41
CA MET A 1 -20.94 -1.90 -19.15
C MET A 1 -20.13 -1.43 -17.94
N ALA A 2 -18.92 -1.95 -17.69
CA ALA A 2 -18.06 -1.51 -16.57
C ALA A 2 -17.75 0.00 -16.58
N VAL A 3 -17.38 0.56 -17.73
CA VAL A 3 -17.11 2.02 -17.88
C VAL A 3 -18.34 2.87 -17.51
N THR A 4 -19.54 2.47 -17.92
CA THR A 4 -20.79 3.17 -17.59
C THR A 4 -21.09 3.10 -16.10
N LEU A 5 -20.86 1.94 -15.45
CA LEU A 5 -21.04 1.79 -14.01
C LEU A 5 -20.04 2.62 -13.21
N LEU A 6 -18.80 2.74 -13.68
CA LEU A 6 -17.78 3.61 -13.09
C LEU A 6 -18.15 5.09 -13.22
N GLU A 7 -18.72 5.51 -14.34
CA GLU A 7 -19.19 6.89 -14.51
C GLU A 7 -20.40 7.19 -13.61
N ILE A 8 -21.32 6.23 -13.45
CA ILE A 8 -22.43 6.34 -12.50
C ILE A 8 -21.90 6.43 -11.06
N ALA A 9 -20.97 5.55 -10.69
CA ALA A 9 -20.29 5.56 -9.39
C ALA A 9 -19.62 6.92 -9.12
N ARG A 10 -18.96 7.49 -10.13
CA ARG A 10 -18.36 8.83 -10.07
C ARG A 10 -19.43 9.91 -9.86
N ILE A 11 -20.55 9.89 -10.57
CA ILE A 11 -21.62 10.88 -10.40
C ILE A 11 -22.17 10.82 -8.97
N PHE A 12 -22.42 9.62 -8.43
CA PHE A 12 -22.88 9.48 -7.05
C PHE A 12 -21.84 10.00 -6.05
N ALA A 13 -20.57 9.64 -6.24
CA ALA A 13 -19.45 10.08 -5.41
C ALA A 13 -19.25 11.60 -5.41
N THR A 14 -19.45 12.25 -6.56
CA THR A 14 -19.11 13.66 -6.76
C THR A 14 -20.27 14.62 -6.59
N LYS A 15 -21.51 14.19 -6.87
CA LYS A 15 -22.69 15.08 -6.85
C LYS A 15 -23.59 14.84 -5.65
N VAL A 16 -23.65 13.61 -5.12
CA VAL A 16 -24.57 13.23 -4.04
C VAL A 16 -23.97 12.17 -3.08
N PRO A 17 -22.81 12.44 -2.44
CA PRO A 17 -22.09 11.45 -1.63
C PRO A 17 -22.95 10.88 -0.48
N GLY A 18 -23.88 11.66 0.08
CA GLY A 18 -24.79 11.21 1.14
C GLY A 18 -25.95 10.32 0.71
N LYS A 19 -26.08 10.00 -0.59
CA LYS A 19 -27.18 9.18 -1.14
C LYS A 19 -26.76 7.77 -1.54
N ILE A 20 -25.47 7.44 -1.47
CA ILE A 20 -24.97 6.12 -1.80
C ILE A 20 -24.19 5.56 -0.60
N ASP A 21 -24.38 4.28 -0.33
CA ASP A 21 -23.58 3.58 0.67
C ASP A 21 -22.17 3.33 0.11
N ALA A 22 -21.14 3.57 0.93
CA ALA A 22 -19.76 3.32 0.57
C ALA A 22 -19.50 1.84 0.25
N ASP A 23 -20.20 0.91 0.91
CA ASP A 23 -20.05 -0.53 0.67
C ASP A 23 -20.61 -0.94 -0.69
N VAL A 24 -21.74 -0.34 -1.09
CA VAL A 24 -22.32 -0.53 -2.43
C VAL A 24 -21.35 -0.03 -3.50
N LEU A 25 -20.73 1.13 -3.27
CA LEU A 25 -19.78 1.69 -4.22
C LEU A 25 -18.50 0.85 -4.32
N GLN A 26 -17.98 0.35 -3.20
CA GLN A 26 -16.85 -0.58 -3.19
C GLN A 26 -17.16 -1.88 -3.94
N LEU A 27 -18.37 -2.43 -3.78
CA LEU A 27 -18.82 -3.60 -4.51
C LEU A 27 -18.89 -3.32 -6.02
N LEU A 28 -19.39 -2.15 -6.42
CA LEU A 28 -19.41 -1.73 -7.83
C LEU A 28 -18.00 -1.60 -8.40
N TRP A 29 -17.07 -0.95 -7.69
CA TRP A 29 -15.68 -0.85 -8.10
C TRP A 29 -15.03 -2.21 -8.25
N LYS A 30 -15.22 -3.11 -7.27
CA LYS A 30 -14.69 -4.48 -7.31
C LYS A 30 -15.25 -5.26 -8.50
N THR A 31 -16.56 -5.17 -8.73
CA THR A 31 -17.23 -5.84 -9.86
C THR A 31 -16.71 -5.33 -11.19
N CYS A 32 -16.52 -4.00 -11.32
CA CYS A 32 -15.94 -3.42 -12.51
C CYS A 32 -14.49 -3.86 -12.71
N LEU A 33 -13.68 -3.87 -11.65
CA LEU A 33 -12.27 -4.26 -11.72
C LEU A 33 -12.09 -5.72 -12.13
N VAL A 34 -12.85 -6.64 -11.53
CA VAL A 34 -12.80 -8.08 -11.86
C VAL A 34 -13.37 -8.33 -13.25
N GLY A 35 -14.43 -7.61 -13.64
CA GLY A 35 -15.10 -7.78 -14.93
C GLY A 35 -14.46 -7.06 -16.12
N ALA A 36 -13.49 -6.17 -15.89
CA ALA A 36 -12.89 -5.35 -16.94
C ALA A 36 -11.90 -6.10 -17.87
N GLY A 37 -11.51 -7.32 -17.51
CA GLY A 37 -10.44 -8.06 -18.21
C GLY A 37 -9.06 -7.40 -18.04
N PRO A 38 -7.98 -8.01 -18.55
CA PRO A 38 -6.60 -7.52 -18.34
C PRO A 38 -6.39 -6.05 -18.75
N ASP A 39 -6.89 -5.66 -19.92
CA ASP A 39 -6.68 -4.32 -20.49
C ASP A 39 -7.50 -3.23 -19.78
N GLY A 40 -8.61 -3.61 -19.13
CA GLY A 40 -9.52 -2.66 -18.48
C GLY A 40 -9.25 -2.44 -16.99
N LYS A 41 -8.35 -3.22 -16.36
CA LYS A 41 -8.06 -3.10 -14.93
C LYS A 41 -7.49 -1.73 -14.56
N HIS A 42 -6.60 -1.18 -15.39
CA HIS A 42 -6.04 0.16 -15.18
C HIS A 42 -7.15 1.23 -15.17
N THR A 43 -8.02 1.23 -16.18
CA THR A 43 -9.15 2.16 -16.28
C THR A 43 -10.12 2.01 -15.11
N ALA A 44 -10.37 0.77 -14.66
CA ALA A 44 -11.22 0.52 -13.51
C ALA A 44 -10.62 1.07 -12.20
N LEU A 45 -9.31 0.96 -12.02
CA LEU A 45 -8.61 1.53 -10.87
C LEU A 45 -8.58 3.07 -10.93
N GLU A 46 -8.24 3.65 -12.09
CA GLU A 46 -8.23 5.11 -12.29
C GLU A 46 -9.60 5.76 -12.08
N ALA A 47 -10.70 5.05 -12.36
CA ALA A 47 -12.02 5.60 -12.04
C ALA A 47 -12.24 5.82 -10.53
N VAL A 48 -11.60 5.03 -9.67
CA VAL A 48 -11.66 5.18 -8.20
C VAL A 48 -10.79 6.35 -7.76
N THR A 49 -9.66 6.60 -8.43
CA THR A 49 -8.73 7.67 -8.06
C THR A 49 -9.33 9.07 -8.21
N ILE A 50 -10.30 9.23 -9.11
CA ILE A 50 -11.07 10.48 -9.28
C ILE A 50 -11.69 10.94 -7.96
N VAL A 51 -12.15 10.01 -7.11
CA VAL A 51 -12.72 10.31 -5.79
C VAL A 51 -11.68 10.92 -4.85
N LEU A 52 -10.41 10.49 -4.98
CA LEU A 52 -9.29 10.99 -4.17
C LEU A 52 -8.81 12.38 -4.62
N ASP A 53 -9.12 12.77 -5.85
CA ASP A 53 -8.78 14.07 -6.44
C ASP A 53 -9.88 15.12 -6.24
N LEU A 54 -10.98 14.78 -5.54
CA LEU A 54 -12.05 15.73 -5.26
C LEU A 54 -11.59 16.81 -4.26
N PRO A 55 -11.94 18.09 -4.50
CA PRO A 55 -11.64 19.14 -3.54
C PRO A 55 -12.38 18.90 -2.23
N PRO A 56 -11.81 19.27 -1.08
CA PRO A 56 -12.54 19.22 0.18
C PRO A 56 -13.80 20.08 0.06
N PRO A 57 -14.91 19.66 0.71
CA PRO A 57 -16.17 20.36 0.58
C PRO A 57 -16.00 21.77 1.18
N GLN A 58 -16.14 22.82 0.36
CA GLN A 58 -15.95 24.22 0.80
C GLN A 58 -17.17 24.76 1.54
N PRO A 59 -17.00 25.34 2.75
CA PRO A 59 -18.11 25.98 3.46
C PRO A 59 -18.73 27.05 2.57
N GLY A 60 -20.02 26.92 2.28
CA GLY A 60 -20.70 27.77 1.31
C GLY A 60 -20.73 29.23 1.75
N SER A 61 -20.18 30.12 0.91
CA SER A 61 -20.56 31.53 0.93
C SER A 61 -22.01 31.63 0.47
N MET A 62 -22.89 32.13 1.33
CA MET A 62 -24.27 32.47 0.97
C MET A 62 -24.27 33.69 0.05
N SER A 63 -24.18 33.48 -1.26
CA SER A 63 -24.65 34.47 -2.24
C SER A 63 -24.91 33.83 -3.60
N GLY A 64 -26.17 33.93 -4.04
CA GLY A 64 -26.56 33.81 -5.43
C GLY A 64 -27.25 32.50 -5.80
N LEU A 65 -28.59 32.53 -5.83
CA LEU A 65 -29.38 31.65 -6.68
C LEU A 65 -28.87 31.79 -8.13
N THR A 66 -28.08 30.82 -8.61
CA THR A 66 -27.99 30.31 -10.01
C THR A 66 -26.64 29.62 -10.21
N SER A 67 -26.45 28.42 -9.65
CA SER A 67 -25.46 27.46 -10.18
C SER A 67 -25.73 26.08 -9.59
N VAL A 68 -26.09 25.14 -10.44
CA VAL A 68 -26.38 23.74 -10.10
C VAL A 68 -25.08 22.92 -9.91
N ASP A 69 -23.91 23.57 -9.85
CA ASP A 69 -22.64 22.90 -10.14
C ASP A 69 -21.64 22.77 -8.99
N ARG A 70 -22.01 23.06 -7.75
CA ARG A 70 -21.09 22.86 -6.61
C ARG A 70 -21.77 22.15 -5.46
N VAL A 71 -21.12 21.08 -4.98
CA VAL A 71 -21.45 20.41 -3.71
C VAL A 71 -21.35 21.47 -2.62
N SER A 72 -22.49 21.95 -2.15
CA SER A 72 -22.55 22.90 -1.06
C SER A 72 -22.18 22.16 0.22
N ALA A 73 -21.03 22.49 0.82
CA ALA A 73 -20.58 21.90 2.08
C ALA A 73 -21.29 22.47 3.31
N SER A 74 -22.53 22.93 3.17
CA SER A 74 -23.29 23.46 4.30
C SER A 74 -23.96 22.36 5.13
N ASP A 75 -24.03 21.11 4.63
CA ASP A 75 -24.60 19.96 5.33
C ASP A 75 -23.52 19.03 5.93
N PRO A 76 -23.39 18.96 7.28
CA PRO A 76 -22.44 18.08 7.96
C PRO A 76 -22.57 16.60 7.57
N LYS A 77 -23.78 16.14 7.26
CA LYS A 77 -24.03 14.75 6.86
C LYS A 77 -23.38 14.43 5.51
N SER A 78 -23.48 15.35 4.56
CA SER A 78 -22.85 15.24 3.24
C SER A 78 -21.32 15.29 3.32
N ALA A 79 -20.76 16.12 4.22
CA ALA A 79 -19.32 16.16 4.46
C ALA A 79 -18.78 14.84 5.05
N LEU A 80 -19.48 14.28 6.05
CA LEU A 80 -19.12 12.98 6.63
C LEU A 80 -19.22 11.84 5.61
N ALA A 81 -20.26 11.84 4.78
CA ALA A 81 -20.43 10.85 3.72
C ALA A 81 -19.29 10.91 2.70
N LEU A 82 -18.86 12.11 2.29
CA LEU A 82 -17.71 12.28 1.40
C LEU A 82 -16.42 11.78 2.05
N GLN A 83 -16.22 12.05 3.35
CA GLN A 83 -15.05 11.54 4.06
C GLN A 83 -15.01 10.01 4.12
N ARG A 84 -16.15 9.36 4.38
CA ARG A 84 -16.27 7.89 4.37
C ARG A 84 -16.02 7.31 2.99
N LEU A 85 -16.51 7.97 1.96
CA LEU A 85 -16.28 7.62 0.58
C LEU A 85 -14.80 7.72 0.19
N VAL A 86 -14.10 8.78 0.63
CA VAL A 86 -12.65 8.90 0.42
C VAL A 86 -11.90 7.79 1.17
N GLN A 87 -12.25 7.48 2.43
CA GLN A 87 -11.66 6.35 3.16
C GLN A 87 -11.84 5.03 2.40
N ALA A 88 -13.05 4.77 1.88
CA ALA A 88 -13.34 3.58 1.08
C ALA A 88 -12.52 3.52 -0.21
N ALA A 89 -12.35 4.64 -0.91
CA ALA A 89 -11.52 4.73 -2.11
C ALA A 89 -10.03 4.48 -1.81
N VAL A 90 -9.51 5.04 -0.72
CA VAL A 90 -8.12 4.83 -0.26
C VAL A 90 -7.88 3.37 0.10
N TRP A 91 -8.79 2.76 0.88
CA TRP A 91 -8.71 1.35 1.23
C TRP A 91 -8.78 0.47 -0.01
N PHE A 92 -9.74 0.74 -0.91
CA PHE A 92 -9.89 0.00 -2.16
C PHE A 92 -8.62 0.04 -3.01
N LEU A 93 -7.97 1.21 -3.10
CA LEU A 93 -6.73 1.38 -3.84
C LEU A 93 -5.61 0.52 -3.25
N GLY A 94 -5.44 0.52 -1.92
CA GLY A 94 -4.44 -0.33 -1.25
C GLY A 94 -4.68 -1.83 -1.45
N GLU A 95 -5.93 -2.27 -1.41
CA GLU A 95 -6.26 -3.68 -1.60
C GLU A 95 -6.07 -4.15 -3.04
N ASN A 96 -6.32 -3.28 -4.03
CA ASN A 96 -6.51 -3.71 -5.41
C ASN A 96 -5.45 -3.19 -6.39
N ALA A 97 -4.57 -2.27 -6.00
CA ALA A 97 -3.57 -1.71 -6.91
C ALA A 97 -2.64 -2.79 -7.49
N ASN A 98 -2.12 -3.71 -6.66
CA ASN A 98 -1.29 -4.83 -7.14
C ASN A 98 -2.04 -5.76 -8.10
N TYR A 99 -3.32 -6.04 -7.83
CA TYR A 99 -4.16 -6.86 -8.70
C TYR A 99 -4.39 -6.19 -10.06
N ALA A 100 -4.65 -4.88 -10.04
CA ALA A 100 -4.88 -4.07 -11.22
C ALA A 100 -3.61 -3.97 -12.08
N ALA A 101 -2.46 -3.79 -11.42
CA ALA A 101 -1.14 -3.75 -12.01
C ALA A 101 -0.61 -5.12 -12.47
N SER A 102 -1.27 -6.22 -12.05
CA SER A 102 -0.79 -7.60 -12.20
C SER A 102 0.65 -7.76 -11.73
N GLU A 103 0.95 -7.16 -10.58
CA GLU A 103 2.29 -7.08 -10.05
C GLU A 103 2.32 -7.42 -8.57
N TYR A 104 2.97 -8.54 -8.27
CA TYR A 104 3.16 -9.02 -6.92
C TYR A 104 4.60 -9.46 -6.67
N ALA A 105 5.05 -9.28 -5.43
CA ALA A 105 6.37 -9.68 -4.96
C ALA A 105 6.64 -11.18 -5.16
N TRP A 106 5.60 -12.01 -5.10
CA TRP A 106 5.67 -13.46 -5.31
C TRP A 106 5.59 -13.89 -6.78
N GLU A 107 5.47 -12.93 -7.71
CA GLU A 107 5.48 -13.17 -9.16
C GLU A 107 6.76 -12.60 -9.80
N SER A 108 7.42 -11.65 -9.14
CA SER A 108 8.68 -11.08 -9.59
C SER A 108 9.86 -12.02 -9.29
N ALA A 109 10.45 -12.61 -10.33
CA ALA A 109 11.67 -13.42 -10.21
C ALA A 109 12.94 -12.58 -9.94
N THR A 110 12.86 -11.26 -10.10
CA THR A 110 14.02 -10.36 -9.98
C THR A 110 14.32 -10.09 -8.51
N PRO A 111 15.50 -10.46 -8.00
CA PRO A 111 15.94 -10.05 -6.68
C PRO A 111 16.02 -8.52 -6.58
N PRO A 112 15.88 -7.94 -5.37
CA PRO A 112 16.29 -6.56 -5.13
C PRO A 112 17.74 -6.40 -5.58
N GLY A 113 17.98 -5.67 -6.67
CA GLY A 113 19.34 -5.33 -7.05
C GLY A 113 19.90 -4.40 -5.98
N THR A 114 21.10 -4.66 -5.46
CA THR A 114 21.81 -3.75 -4.54
C THR A 114 21.89 -2.32 -5.09
N ALA A 115 21.85 -2.15 -6.42
CA ALA A 115 21.77 -0.87 -7.09
C ALA A 115 20.49 -0.06 -6.79
N LEU A 116 19.35 -0.72 -6.53
CA LEU A 116 18.08 -0.05 -6.20
C LEU A 116 18.11 0.57 -4.79
N MET A 117 18.85 -0.03 -3.86
CA MET A 117 19.02 0.49 -2.49
C MET A 117 19.95 1.70 -2.42
N MET A 118 20.66 2.04 -3.51
CA MET A 118 21.54 3.20 -3.61
C MET A 118 20.94 4.32 -4.47
N LEU A 119 19.68 4.19 -4.89
CA LEU A 119 19.00 5.22 -5.66
C LEU A 119 18.51 6.33 -4.74
N ASP A 120 18.74 7.58 -5.14
CA ASP A 120 18.08 8.73 -4.53
C ASP A 120 16.55 8.62 -4.71
N ALA A 121 15.78 9.23 -3.80
CA ALA A 121 14.30 9.17 -3.82
C ALA A 121 13.69 9.51 -5.19
N ASP A 122 14.21 10.54 -5.88
CA ASP A 122 13.72 10.92 -7.21
C ASP A 122 13.95 9.83 -8.27
N LYS A 123 15.10 9.12 -8.18
CA LYS A 123 15.41 8.00 -9.08
C LYS A 123 14.56 6.78 -8.77
N MET A 124 14.20 6.56 -7.49
CA MET A 124 13.27 5.50 -7.10
C MET A 124 11.88 5.75 -7.66
N VAL A 125 11.36 6.97 -7.56
CA VAL A 125 10.06 7.36 -8.15
C VAL A 125 10.06 7.18 -9.67
N ALA A 126 11.14 7.58 -10.34
CA ALA A 126 11.29 7.38 -11.78
C ALA A 126 11.35 5.88 -12.16
N ALA A 127 12.06 5.07 -11.39
CA ALA A 127 12.13 3.61 -11.59
C ALA A 127 10.78 2.91 -11.35
N ALA A 128 10.03 3.34 -10.33
CA ALA A 128 8.68 2.85 -10.06
C ALA A 128 7.73 3.19 -11.22
N SER A 129 7.80 4.42 -11.73
CA SER A 129 6.95 4.89 -12.82
C SER A 129 7.25 4.19 -14.15
N SER A 130 8.53 3.93 -14.44
CA SER A 130 8.94 3.23 -15.66
C SER A 130 8.60 1.74 -15.64
N ARG A 131 8.58 1.12 -14.46
CA ARG A 131 8.24 -0.29 -14.28
C ARG A 131 6.74 -0.56 -14.43
N ASN A 132 5.91 0.21 -13.74
CA ASN A 132 4.45 0.06 -13.81
C ASN A 132 3.74 1.38 -13.44
N PRO A 133 3.25 2.13 -14.42
CA PRO A 133 2.63 3.43 -14.17
C PRO A 133 1.32 3.32 -13.37
N THR A 134 0.60 2.20 -13.47
CA THR A 134 -0.63 1.97 -12.69
C THR A 134 -0.33 1.90 -11.20
N LEU A 135 0.67 1.10 -10.83
CA LEU A 135 1.05 0.91 -9.44
C LEU A 135 1.71 2.17 -8.86
N ALA A 136 2.56 2.84 -9.66
CA ALA A 136 3.16 4.11 -9.29
C ALA A 136 2.10 5.21 -9.06
N GLY A 137 1.12 5.33 -9.96
CA GLY A 137 0.03 6.30 -9.83
C GLY A 137 -0.86 6.04 -8.60
N ALA A 138 -1.09 4.77 -8.25
CA ALA A 138 -1.77 4.40 -7.01
C ALA A 138 -0.94 4.80 -5.78
N LEU A 139 0.36 4.48 -5.79
CA LEU A 139 1.30 4.80 -4.71
C LEU A 139 1.34 6.32 -4.43
N THR A 140 1.52 7.15 -5.46
CA THR A 140 1.58 8.61 -5.29
C THR A 140 0.32 9.17 -4.65
N ARG A 141 -0.86 8.67 -5.03
CA ARG A 141 -2.13 9.12 -4.45
C ARG A 141 -2.30 8.69 -2.99
N LEU A 142 -1.90 7.47 -2.66
CA LEU A 142 -1.88 7.00 -1.27
C LEU A 142 -0.90 7.80 -0.41
N GLN A 143 0.30 8.10 -0.92
CA GLN A 143 1.27 8.95 -0.23
C GLN A 143 0.69 10.34 0.04
N ARG A 144 0.02 10.95 -0.94
CA ARG A 144 -0.69 12.23 -0.75
C ARG A 144 -1.78 12.12 0.33
N CYS A 145 -2.61 11.08 0.30
CA CYS A 145 -3.65 10.86 1.31
C CYS A 145 -3.07 10.66 2.72
N ALA A 146 -1.96 9.93 2.86
CA ALA A 146 -1.27 9.72 4.12
C ALA A 146 -0.62 11.01 4.66
N PHE A 147 -0.14 11.88 3.77
CA PHE A 147 0.52 13.13 4.13
C PHE A 147 -0.48 14.25 4.46
N SER A 148 -1.49 14.49 3.62
CA SER A 148 -2.37 15.67 3.70
C SER A 148 -3.84 15.36 3.98
N GLY A 149 -4.20 14.10 4.18
CA GLY A 149 -5.58 13.71 4.49
C GLY A 149 -6.05 14.19 5.87
N SER A 150 -7.35 14.10 6.12
CA SER A 150 -7.92 14.11 7.48
C SER A 150 -7.38 12.92 8.28
N TRP A 151 -7.41 13.02 9.60
CA TRP A 151 -6.87 11.98 10.49
C TRP A 151 -7.28 10.55 10.10
N GLU A 152 -8.56 10.33 9.84
CA GLU A 152 -9.10 9.01 9.47
C GLU A 152 -8.60 8.57 8.08
N VAL A 153 -8.51 9.49 7.13
CA VAL A 153 -7.97 9.20 5.79
C VAL A 153 -6.48 8.86 5.87
N ARG A 154 -5.74 9.56 6.74
CA ARG A 154 -4.31 9.31 6.96
C ARG A 154 -4.05 7.91 7.51
N ILE A 155 -4.84 7.45 8.49
CA ILE A 155 -4.75 6.09 9.03
C ILE A 155 -4.95 5.06 7.92
N VAL A 156 -6.06 5.18 7.17
CA VAL A 156 -6.40 4.21 6.12
C VAL A 156 -5.36 4.23 5.00
N ALA A 157 -4.82 5.40 4.65
CA ALA A 157 -3.75 5.52 3.66
C ALA A 157 -2.44 4.87 4.12
N ALA A 158 -2.07 5.01 5.40
CA ALA A 158 -0.91 4.32 5.96
C ALA A 158 -1.07 2.79 5.94
N GLN A 159 -2.27 2.28 6.24
CA GLN A 159 -2.59 0.85 6.15
C GLN A 159 -2.58 0.34 4.70
N ALA A 160 -3.11 1.13 3.77
CA ALA A 160 -3.07 0.83 2.34
C ALA A 160 -1.63 0.78 1.81
N LEU A 161 -0.78 1.72 2.23
CA LEU A 161 0.65 1.73 1.92
C LEU A 161 1.36 0.49 2.51
N ALA A 162 1.08 0.13 3.75
CA ALA A 162 1.63 -1.08 4.37
C ALA A 162 1.29 -2.34 3.58
N THR A 163 0.03 -2.47 3.16
CA THR A 163 -0.44 -3.56 2.30
C THR A 163 0.31 -3.60 0.97
N MET A 164 0.44 -2.45 0.30
CA MET A 164 1.19 -2.34 -0.95
C MET A 164 2.68 -2.64 -0.77
N ALA A 165 3.31 -2.27 0.35
CA ALA A 165 4.71 -2.57 0.62
C ALA A 165 4.96 -4.08 0.74
N ILE A 166 4.08 -4.78 1.46
CA ILE A 166 4.16 -6.24 1.63
C ILE A 166 3.94 -6.94 0.29
N ARG A 167 2.91 -6.53 -0.47
CA ARG A 167 2.52 -7.16 -1.73
C ARG A 167 3.42 -6.82 -2.90
N SER A 168 4.12 -5.69 -2.88
CA SER A 168 4.98 -5.24 -3.99
C SER A 168 6.44 -5.65 -3.79
N GLY A 169 7.14 -5.86 -4.90
CA GLY A 169 8.61 -5.96 -4.91
C GLY A 169 9.26 -4.58 -5.02
N GLU A 170 10.57 -4.56 -5.25
CA GLU A 170 11.30 -3.32 -5.50
C GLU A 170 11.02 -2.77 -6.91
N PRO A 171 10.98 -1.43 -7.08
CA PRO A 171 11.36 -0.38 -6.12
C PRO A 171 10.23 0.14 -5.21
N TYR A 172 9.00 -0.37 -5.36
CA TYR A 172 7.82 0.16 -4.66
C TYR A 172 7.90 -0.03 -3.15
N ARG A 173 8.37 -1.20 -2.69
CA ARG A 173 8.47 -1.50 -1.26
C ARG A 173 9.43 -0.54 -0.57
N LEU A 174 10.64 -0.35 -1.09
CA LEU A 174 11.61 0.57 -0.52
C LEU A 174 11.09 2.02 -0.54
N GLN A 175 10.44 2.45 -1.62
CA GLN A 175 9.85 3.79 -1.70
C GLN A 175 8.77 4.01 -0.62
N ILE A 176 7.94 2.99 -0.37
CA ILE A 176 6.92 3.04 0.69
C ILE A 176 7.59 3.03 2.06
N TYR A 177 8.60 2.18 2.27
CA TYR A 177 9.35 2.07 3.52
C TYR A 177 9.95 3.42 3.92
N GLU A 178 10.69 4.08 3.01
CA GLU A 178 11.28 5.40 3.26
C GLU A 178 10.23 6.45 3.58
N PHE A 179 9.12 6.46 2.83
CA PHE A 179 8.03 7.39 3.06
C PHE A 179 7.34 7.18 4.42
N LEU A 180 7.06 5.93 4.80
CA LEU A 180 6.49 5.59 6.10
C LEU A 180 7.44 5.94 7.24
N HIS A 181 8.74 5.71 7.06
CA HIS A 181 9.77 6.09 8.02
C HIS A 181 9.80 7.62 8.21
N ALA A 182 9.77 8.38 7.11
CA ALA A 182 9.68 9.83 7.16
C ALA A 182 8.39 10.31 7.87
N LEU A 183 7.23 9.71 7.58
CA LEU A 183 5.97 10.02 8.27
C LEU A 183 6.03 9.73 9.77
N ALA A 184 6.65 8.61 10.17
CA ALA A 184 6.79 8.20 11.56
C ALA A 184 7.68 9.17 12.37
N LEU A 185 8.72 9.72 11.73
CA LEU A 185 9.58 10.75 12.31
C LEU A 185 8.96 12.16 12.31
N GLY A 186 7.71 12.30 11.82
CA GLY A 186 7.00 13.58 11.79
C GLY A 186 7.19 14.39 10.50
N GLY A 187 7.85 13.82 9.48
CA GLY A 187 8.13 14.47 8.20
C GLY A 187 8.99 15.73 8.34
N VAL A 188 9.35 16.34 7.22
CA VAL A 188 10.07 17.62 7.13
C VAL A 188 9.16 18.80 7.55
N GLN A 189 8.52 18.72 8.72
CA GLN A 189 7.83 19.87 9.33
C GLN A 189 8.81 20.93 9.83
N SER A 190 10.11 20.62 9.91
CA SER A 190 11.14 21.57 10.35
C SER A 190 11.62 22.54 9.27
N GLN A 191 11.34 22.34 7.97
CA GLN A 191 11.83 23.25 6.91
C GLN A 191 10.75 24.06 6.17
N PHE A 192 9.45 23.73 6.30
CA PHE A 192 8.38 24.42 5.55
C PHE A 192 7.26 25.04 6.41
N SER A 193 7.42 25.09 7.74
CA SER A 193 6.43 25.67 8.64
C SER A 193 6.56 27.19 8.84
N GLU A 194 6.54 27.96 7.76
CA GLU A 194 6.16 29.39 7.78
C GLU A 194 4.89 29.62 6.94
N ARG A 195 3.78 28.99 7.35
CA ARG A 195 2.43 29.55 7.23
C ARG A 195 1.43 28.63 7.95
N LYS A 196 1.14 28.99 9.20
CA LYS A 196 0.08 28.34 9.98
C LYS A 196 -1.29 28.71 9.39
N PHE A 197 -1.97 27.74 8.81
CA PHE A 197 -3.43 27.64 8.92
C PHE A 197 -3.72 26.48 9.87
N SER A 198 -3.98 26.82 11.13
CA SER A 198 -4.38 25.88 12.18
C SER A 198 -5.86 25.56 12.03
N ASN A 199 -6.21 24.29 11.79
CA ASN A 199 -7.59 23.80 11.76
C ASN A 199 -8.04 23.22 13.11
N GLY A 200 -7.34 23.52 14.22
CA GLY A 200 -7.82 23.13 15.56
C GLY A 200 -7.78 21.63 15.88
N GLU A 201 -7.10 20.81 15.08
CA GLU A 201 -6.71 19.45 15.51
C GLU A 201 -5.38 19.55 16.25
N ASP A 202 -5.39 19.19 17.54
CA ASP A 202 -4.22 19.20 18.42
C ASP A 202 -3.05 18.41 17.80
N GLN A 203 -2.08 19.14 17.26
CA GLN A 203 -0.80 18.58 16.79
C GLN A 203 0.08 18.27 18.00
N GLY A 204 -0.25 17.21 18.72
CA GLY A 204 0.58 16.68 19.79
C GLY A 204 1.87 16.06 19.24
N ALA A 205 3.00 16.75 19.46
CA ALA A 205 4.42 16.31 19.51
C ALA A 205 5.01 15.31 18.48
N SER A 206 4.24 14.77 17.54
CA SER A 206 4.70 13.91 16.44
C SER A 206 4.01 14.39 15.18
N GLY A 207 4.75 14.97 14.25
CA GLY A 207 4.23 15.84 13.18
C GLY A 207 3.10 15.30 12.29
N THR A 208 2.81 14.00 12.35
CA THR A 208 1.72 13.33 11.61
C THR A 208 0.70 12.60 12.51
N GLY A 209 1.01 12.36 13.79
CA GLY A 209 0.21 11.54 14.72
C GLY A 209 0.16 10.03 14.39
N LEU A 210 0.77 9.56 13.30
CA LEU A 210 0.64 8.18 12.80
C LEU A 210 1.67 7.20 13.36
N GLY A 211 2.61 7.64 14.20
CA GLY A 211 3.77 6.83 14.63
C GLY A 211 3.39 5.47 15.24
N SER A 212 2.34 5.42 16.06
CA SER A 212 1.86 4.17 16.67
C SER A 212 1.29 3.18 15.66
N PHE A 213 0.72 3.66 14.55
CA PHE A 213 0.17 2.82 13.47
C PHE A 213 1.24 2.37 12.48
N ILE A 214 2.24 3.23 12.22
CA ILE A 214 3.31 2.96 11.27
C ILE A 214 4.41 2.08 11.89
N SER A 215 4.71 2.25 13.19
CA SER A 215 5.81 1.53 13.84
C SER A 215 5.74 0.00 13.71
N PRO A 216 4.57 -0.67 13.89
CA PRO A 216 4.48 -2.11 13.68
C PRO A 216 4.82 -2.54 12.25
N VAL A 217 4.39 -1.77 11.24
CA VAL A 217 4.68 -2.04 9.83
C VAL A 217 6.17 -1.90 9.55
N LEU A 218 6.78 -0.79 10.00
CA LEU A 218 8.21 -0.56 9.83
C LEU A 218 9.04 -1.67 10.45
N LYS A 219 8.72 -2.08 11.68
CA LYS A 219 9.39 -3.20 12.35
C LYS A 219 9.36 -4.47 11.50
N ILE A 220 8.24 -4.80 10.87
CA ILE A 220 8.16 -6.01 10.05
C ILE A 220 8.98 -5.87 8.77
N LEU A 221 8.96 -4.70 8.12
CA LEU A 221 9.81 -4.44 6.96
C LEU A 221 11.30 -4.51 7.34
N ASP A 222 11.69 -3.97 8.50
CA ASP A 222 13.05 -4.05 9.04
C ASP A 222 13.48 -5.50 9.29
N GLU A 223 12.61 -6.29 9.93
CA GLU A 223 12.85 -7.72 10.18
C GLU A 223 12.99 -8.49 8.85
N MET A 224 12.18 -8.18 7.84
CA MET A 224 12.29 -8.78 6.51
C MET A 224 13.60 -8.45 5.83
N TYR A 225 13.98 -7.16 5.76
CA TYR A 225 15.24 -6.75 5.13
C TYR A 225 16.46 -7.28 5.90
N ARG A 226 16.44 -7.25 7.23
CA ARG A 226 17.51 -7.83 8.04
C ARG A 226 17.66 -9.33 7.79
N ALA A 227 16.56 -10.08 7.78
CA ALA A 227 16.62 -11.51 7.51
C ALA A 227 17.08 -11.84 6.09
N GLN A 228 16.75 -10.99 5.10
CA GLN A 228 17.29 -11.09 3.74
C GLN A 228 18.81 -10.86 3.72
N ASP A 229 19.31 -9.83 4.41
CA ASP A 229 20.74 -9.54 4.49
C ASP A 229 21.52 -10.63 5.22
N GLU A 230 20.97 -11.16 6.31
CA GLU A 230 21.53 -12.30 7.03
C GLU A 230 21.66 -13.52 6.11
N LEU A 231 20.58 -13.87 5.38
CA LEU A 231 20.61 -14.97 4.42
C LEU A 231 21.65 -14.76 3.31
N ILE A 232 21.72 -13.56 2.73
CA ILE A 232 22.70 -13.27 1.67
C ILE A 232 24.14 -13.42 2.20
N ARG A 233 24.40 -12.97 3.42
CA ARG A 233 25.71 -13.11 4.07
C ARG A 233 26.05 -14.58 4.34
N ASP A 234 25.10 -15.35 4.85
CA ASP A 234 25.30 -16.76 5.14
C ASP A 234 25.52 -17.56 3.85
N MET A 235 24.72 -17.32 2.80
CA MET A 235 24.91 -17.89 1.46
C MET A 235 26.32 -17.63 0.91
N ARG A 236 26.80 -16.38 0.97
CA ARG A 236 28.17 -16.04 0.53
C ARG A 236 29.23 -16.79 1.32
N THR A 237 28.99 -17.04 2.61
CA THR A 237 29.93 -17.75 3.48
C THR A 237 29.99 -19.23 3.14
N HIS A 238 28.82 -19.86 2.93
CA HIS A 238 28.73 -21.24 2.44
C HIS A 238 29.40 -21.40 1.07
N ASP A 239 29.16 -20.47 0.13
CA ASP A 239 29.75 -20.50 -1.20
C ASP A 239 31.28 -20.38 -1.15
N ASN A 240 31.81 -19.46 -0.34
CA ASN A 240 33.26 -19.26 -0.17
C ASN A 240 33.94 -20.46 0.50
N ASN A 241 33.28 -21.07 1.48
CA ASN A 241 33.82 -22.21 2.22
C ASN A 241 33.51 -23.57 1.56
N LYS A 242 32.70 -23.58 0.49
CA LYS A 242 32.15 -24.79 -0.15
C LYS A 242 31.46 -25.72 0.86
N GLN A 243 30.79 -25.14 1.84
CA GLN A 243 30.10 -25.86 2.91
C GLN A 243 28.66 -26.14 2.51
N GLU A 244 28.20 -27.37 2.70
CA GLU A 244 26.77 -27.69 2.59
C GLU A 244 25.99 -27.12 3.78
N TRP A 245 24.70 -26.86 3.57
CA TRP A 245 23.80 -26.41 4.61
C TRP A 245 23.41 -27.56 5.53
N THR A 246 23.64 -27.36 6.83
CA THR A 246 23.23 -28.30 7.89
C THR A 246 21.71 -28.28 8.09
N ASP A 247 21.17 -29.34 8.69
CA ASP A 247 19.73 -29.39 8.95
C ASP A 247 19.29 -28.34 9.96
N GLU A 248 20.13 -28.03 10.96
CA GLU A 248 19.89 -27.00 11.96
C GLU A 248 19.84 -25.59 11.35
N GLU A 249 20.74 -25.27 10.41
CA GLU A 249 20.72 -23.99 9.70
C GLU A 249 19.47 -23.85 8.82
N LEU A 250 19.11 -24.92 8.10
CA LEU A 250 17.91 -24.96 7.28
C LEU A 250 16.64 -24.85 8.12
N LYS A 251 16.60 -25.50 9.29
CA LYS A 251 15.50 -25.38 10.26
C LYS A 251 15.34 -23.94 10.74
N LYS A 252 16.43 -23.29 11.16
CA LYS A 252 16.40 -21.88 11.61
C LYS A 252 15.90 -20.95 10.49
N LEU A 253 16.37 -21.18 9.26
CA LEU A 253 15.91 -20.43 8.08
C LEU A 253 14.40 -20.61 7.86
N TYR A 254 13.92 -21.85 7.93
CA TYR A 254 12.50 -22.19 7.75
C TYR A 254 11.62 -21.58 8.85
N GLU A 255 12.01 -21.69 10.12
CA GLU A 255 11.28 -21.08 11.25
C GLU A 255 11.23 -19.55 11.13
N THR A 256 12.32 -18.94 10.68
CA THR A 256 12.36 -17.48 10.41
C THR A 256 11.41 -17.12 9.27
N HIS A 257 11.39 -17.91 8.19
CA HIS A 257 10.48 -17.73 7.07
C HIS A 257 9.01 -17.79 7.50
N GLU A 258 8.60 -18.83 8.24
CA GLU A 258 7.22 -19.00 8.71
C GLU A 258 6.82 -17.90 9.69
N LYS A 259 7.72 -17.50 10.61
CA LYS A 259 7.49 -16.38 11.52
C LYS A 259 7.22 -15.07 10.77
N LEU A 260 8.02 -14.77 9.74
CA LEU A 260 7.80 -13.59 8.91
C LEU A 260 6.49 -13.68 8.13
N LEU A 261 6.12 -14.86 7.63
CA LEU A 261 4.82 -15.10 6.98
C LEU A 261 3.65 -14.81 7.93
N ASP A 262 3.75 -15.23 9.19
CA ASP A 262 2.72 -14.95 10.20
C ASP A 262 2.59 -13.45 10.46
N PHE A 263 3.71 -12.74 10.58
CA PHE A 263 3.72 -11.30 10.79
C PHE A 263 3.11 -10.51 9.63
N VAL A 264 3.49 -10.79 8.38
CA VAL A 264 2.92 -10.06 7.23
C VAL A 264 1.44 -10.36 7.04
N SER A 265 0.99 -11.57 7.42
CA SER A 265 -0.41 -11.99 7.31
C SER A 265 -1.34 -11.23 8.26
N LEU A 266 -0.81 -10.57 9.30
CA LEU A 266 -1.57 -9.69 10.18
C LEU A 266 -2.02 -8.39 9.48
N PHE A 267 -1.33 -7.98 8.42
CA PHE A 267 -1.57 -6.71 7.74
C PHE A 267 -2.40 -6.90 6.48
N CYS A 268 -2.11 -7.94 5.70
CA CYS A 268 -2.82 -8.20 4.47
C CYS A 268 -2.70 -9.68 4.07
N TYR A 269 -3.64 -10.12 3.22
CA TYR A 269 -3.54 -11.44 2.61
C TYR A 269 -2.30 -11.54 1.71
N VAL A 270 -1.52 -12.61 1.91
CA VAL A 270 -0.44 -13.08 1.03
C VAL A 270 -0.57 -14.60 0.82
N PRO A 271 -0.31 -15.12 -0.39
CA PRO A 271 -0.35 -16.56 -0.62
C PRO A 271 0.88 -17.22 0.01
N ARG A 272 0.72 -17.90 1.15
CA ARG A 272 1.82 -18.57 1.87
C ARG A 272 2.64 -19.53 1.00
N ALA A 273 2.02 -20.13 0.00
CA ALA A 273 2.68 -21.03 -0.95
C ALA A 273 3.65 -20.37 -1.93
N LYS A 274 3.51 -19.06 -2.14
CA LYS A 274 4.31 -18.32 -3.14
C LYS A 274 5.10 -17.17 -2.53
N TYR A 275 4.60 -16.57 -1.46
CA TYR A 275 5.23 -15.42 -0.85
C TYR A 275 6.49 -15.82 -0.09
N LEU A 276 7.59 -15.15 -0.42
CA LEU A 276 8.90 -15.39 0.19
C LEU A 276 9.36 -14.10 0.89
N PRO A 277 9.08 -13.93 2.19
CA PRO A 277 9.55 -12.76 2.95
C PRO A 277 11.07 -12.62 2.97
N LEU A 278 11.78 -13.75 2.90
CA LEU A 278 13.25 -13.84 2.79
C LEU A 278 13.76 -13.63 1.35
N GLY A 279 12.87 -13.29 0.42
CA GLY A 279 13.19 -13.06 -0.99
C GLY A 279 13.34 -14.34 -1.83
N PRO A 280 13.41 -14.21 -3.16
CA PRO A 280 13.42 -15.35 -4.09
C PRO A 280 14.62 -16.30 -3.92
N THR A 281 15.75 -15.79 -3.42
CA THR A 281 16.97 -16.58 -3.17
C THR A 281 16.78 -17.66 -2.11
N SER A 282 15.87 -17.44 -1.15
CA SER A 282 15.55 -18.40 -0.09
C SER A 282 14.80 -19.65 -0.58
N ALA A 283 14.12 -19.58 -1.74
CA ALA A 283 13.18 -20.61 -2.21
C ALA A 283 13.79 -22.02 -2.19
N LYS A 284 14.99 -22.17 -2.78
CA LYS A 284 15.67 -23.46 -2.89
C LYS A 284 16.01 -24.06 -1.53
N LEU A 285 16.46 -23.25 -0.57
CA LEU A 285 16.85 -23.71 0.76
C LEU A 285 15.63 -24.15 1.57
N ILE A 286 14.54 -23.38 1.47
CA ILE A 286 13.25 -23.71 2.08
C ILE A 286 12.73 -25.04 1.52
N ASP A 287 12.80 -25.23 0.20
CA ASP A 287 12.34 -26.46 -0.45
C ASP A 287 13.19 -27.68 -0.06
N ILE A 288 14.51 -27.52 0.07
CA ILE A 288 15.39 -28.60 0.58
C ILE A 288 14.92 -29.04 1.97
N TYR A 289 14.68 -28.11 2.88
CA TYR A 289 14.22 -28.43 4.22
C TYR A 289 12.84 -29.10 4.21
N ARG A 290 11.87 -28.54 3.48
CA ARG A 290 10.52 -29.10 3.34
C ARG A 290 10.54 -30.53 2.83
N ASN A 291 11.36 -30.81 1.81
CA ASN A 291 11.48 -32.14 1.21
C ASN A 291 12.13 -33.15 2.16
N ARG A 292 13.17 -32.75 2.91
CA ARG A 292 13.82 -33.62 3.90
C ARG A 292 12.87 -34.04 5.03
N HIS A 293 11.96 -33.15 5.41
CA HIS A 293 11.05 -33.35 6.54
C HIS A 293 9.60 -33.69 6.13
N ASN A 294 9.34 -33.98 4.85
CA ASN A 294 8.01 -34.27 4.30
C ASN A 294 6.92 -33.25 4.68
N MET A 295 7.30 -31.98 4.78
CA MET A 295 6.37 -30.91 5.11
C MET A 295 5.61 -30.48 3.84
N CYS A 296 4.48 -31.13 3.58
CA CYS A 296 3.51 -30.66 2.57
C CYS A 296 2.67 -29.51 3.14
N PHE A 297 2.23 -28.59 2.27
CA PHE A 297 1.24 -27.56 2.60
C PHE A 297 -0.04 -28.21 3.15
N PHE A 298 -0.18 -28.26 4.47
CA PHE A 298 -1.49 -28.43 5.08
C PHE A 298 -2.24 -27.12 4.91
N TRP A 299 -3.14 -27.12 3.93
CA TRP A 299 -4.13 -26.07 3.71
C TRP A 299 -4.96 -25.90 4.98
N SER A 300 -4.63 -24.94 5.83
CA SER A 300 -5.63 -24.37 6.72
C SER A 300 -6.44 -23.40 5.89
N LYS A 301 -7.72 -23.74 5.72
CA LYS A 301 -8.76 -22.94 5.08
C LYS A 301 -8.87 -21.55 5.68
#